data_AF-A0A0C4EUC7-F1
#
_entry.id   AF-A0A0C4EUC7-F1
#
_cell.length_a   1.000
_cell.length_b   1.000
_cell.length_c   1.000
_cell.angle_alpha   90.00
_cell.angle_beta   90.00
_cell.angle_gamma   90.00
#
_symmetry.space_group_name_H-M   'P 1'
#
loop_
_entity.id
_entity.type
_entity.pdbx_description
1 polymer ?
#
loop_
_entity_poly.entity_id
_entity_poly.type
_entity_poly.pdbx_seq_one_letter_code
_entity_poly.pdbx_strand_id
1 'polypeptide(L)'
;MFVQTPSVVFLAIGIATLSLFAIETMSESVCANYWKSLPAGQKPTISVELSKQPAGGRGRIDGHLAGRNTTILTPGSGACGITYTDDDKGACLWGGLNSVEPIPQGQESGWLTGSNTKNCGKSFFINRGNKRATGKFVDSCSFADGPKLTVKQGCSTIYVTLATYIDLGGNPSGLGRIQIDNWDL
;
A
#
# COMPACT_ATOMS: atom_id res chain seq x y z
N MET A 1 -53.55 64.49 8.97
CA MET A 1 -52.09 64.72 8.89
C MET A 1 -51.39 63.52 9.50
N PHE A 2 -50.40 63.01 8.78
CA PHE A 2 -49.77 61.70 8.90
C PHE A 2 -49.06 61.45 10.24
N VAL A 3 -49.17 60.24 10.79
CA VAL A 3 -48.25 59.72 11.82
C VAL A 3 -47.79 58.31 11.45
N GLN A 4 -46.70 58.30 10.71
CA GLN A 4 -45.58 57.34 10.62
C GLN A 4 -45.65 56.04 11.44
N THR A 5 -45.71 54.90 10.74
CA THR A 5 -45.23 53.60 11.22
C THR A 5 -43.74 53.44 10.88
N PRO A 6 -42.89 52.92 11.78
CA PRO A 6 -41.49 52.67 11.45
C PRO A 6 -41.33 51.37 10.66
N SER A 7 -40.83 51.48 9.43
CA SER A 7 -40.39 50.35 8.62
C SER A 7 -39.13 49.74 9.21
N VAL A 8 -39.21 48.49 9.66
CA VAL A 8 -38.05 47.67 10.05
C VAL A 8 -37.37 47.18 8.77
N VAL A 9 -36.20 47.73 8.46
CA VAL A 9 -35.34 47.27 7.37
C VAL A 9 -34.56 46.06 7.86
N PHE A 10 -34.96 44.86 7.44
CA PHE A 10 -34.15 43.65 7.61
C PHE A 10 -33.03 43.65 6.57
N LEU A 11 -31.82 43.97 7.01
CA LEU A 11 -30.60 43.80 6.22
C LEU A 11 -30.26 42.30 6.19
N ALA A 12 -30.65 41.61 5.12
CA ALA A 12 -30.27 40.21 4.90
C ALA A 12 -28.77 40.17 4.52
N ILE A 13 -27.91 39.93 5.51
CA ILE A 13 -26.49 39.66 5.28
C ILE A 13 -26.39 38.22 4.77
N GLY A 14 -26.32 38.07 3.46
CA GLY A 14 -25.99 36.81 2.81
C GLY A 14 -24.54 36.45 3.12
N ILE A 15 -24.33 35.60 4.13
CA ILE A 15 -23.03 34.97 4.38
C ILE A 15 -22.85 33.92 3.28
N ALA A 16 -22.18 34.31 2.19
CA ALA A 16 -21.64 33.35 1.24
C ALA A 16 -20.51 32.59 1.94
N THR A 17 -20.85 31.46 2.57
CA THR A 17 -19.85 30.48 3.02
C THR A 17 -19.18 29.92 1.77
N LEU A 18 -18.03 30.48 1.40
CA LEU A 18 -17.10 29.81 0.49
C LEU A 18 -16.66 28.52 1.18
N SER A 19 -17.36 27.44 0.85
CA SER A 19 -16.88 26.08 1.09
C SER A 19 -15.61 25.92 0.24
N LEU A 20 -14.46 26.21 0.84
CA LEU A 20 -13.16 25.80 0.34
C LEU A 20 -13.17 24.27 0.33
N PHE A 21 -13.66 23.69 -0.77
CA PHE A 21 -13.29 22.34 -1.13
C PHE A 21 -11.79 22.38 -1.39
N ALA A 22 -10.99 22.10 -0.36
CA ALA A 22 -9.63 21.68 -0.56
C ALA A 22 -9.72 20.44 -1.45
N ILE A 23 -9.47 20.62 -2.74
CA ILE A 23 -9.15 19.53 -3.63
C ILE A 23 -7.79 19.07 -3.12
N GLU A 24 -7.79 18.20 -2.12
CA GLU A 24 -6.61 17.45 -1.73
C GLU A 24 -6.24 16.66 -2.98
N THR A 25 -5.29 17.20 -3.74
CA THR A 25 -4.60 16.43 -4.76
C THR A 25 -3.99 15.27 -4.00
N MET A 26 -4.60 14.09 -4.15
CA MET A 26 -4.16 12.88 -3.46
C MET A 26 -2.68 12.71 -3.74
N SER A 27 -1.90 13.01 -2.72
CA SER A 27 -0.47 13.03 -2.76
C SER A 27 0.01 11.64 -3.18
N GLU A 28 0.86 11.57 -4.20
CA GLU A 28 1.39 10.29 -4.64
C GLU A 28 2.31 9.71 -3.56
N SER A 29 2.21 8.41 -3.30
CA SER A 29 3.02 7.79 -2.27
C SER A 29 4.50 7.69 -2.68
N VAL A 30 5.40 7.71 -1.70
CA VAL A 30 6.85 7.54 -1.95
C VAL A 30 7.15 6.28 -2.74
N CYS A 31 6.38 5.21 -2.48
CA CYS A 31 6.58 3.98 -3.17
C CYS A 31 5.99 3.99 -4.59
N ALA A 32 4.86 4.67 -4.81
CA ALA A 32 4.33 4.89 -6.15
C ALA A 32 5.30 5.71 -7.02
N ASN A 33 5.96 6.72 -6.44
CA ASN A 33 7.02 7.47 -7.11
C ASN A 33 8.26 6.61 -7.40
N TYR A 34 8.72 5.83 -6.41
CA TYR A 34 9.81 4.87 -6.62
C TYR A 34 9.48 3.87 -7.74
N TRP A 35 8.27 3.32 -7.74
CA TRP A 35 7.78 2.43 -8.78
C TRP A 35 7.80 3.07 -10.16
N LYS A 36 7.34 4.32 -10.27
CA LYS A 36 7.43 5.12 -11.49
C LYS A 36 8.86 5.46 -11.90
N SER A 37 9.87 5.29 -11.04
CA SER A 37 11.27 5.45 -11.40
C SER A 37 11.90 4.18 -12.01
N LEU A 38 11.27 3.01 -11.87
CA LEU A 38 11.84 1.75 -12.36
C LEU A 38 11.93 1.71 -13.91
N PRO A 39 12.90 0.98 -14.49
CA PRO A 39 12.99 0.81 -15.95
C PRO A 39 11.71 0.24 -16.57
N ALA A 40 11.41 0.59 -17.82
CA ALA A 40 10.16 0.18 -18.50
C ALA A 40 9.93 -1.35 -18.53
N GLY A 41 10.98 -2.16 -18.59
CA GLY A 41 10.87 -3.62 -18.55
C GLY A 41 10.47 -4.21 -17.18
N GLN A 42 10.43 -3.38 -16.13
CA GLN A 42 9.94 -3.75 -14.81
C GLN A 42 8.49 -3.29 -14.59
N LYS A 43 7.94 -2.43 -15.46
CA LYS A 43 6.57 -1.92 -15.36
C LYS A 43 5.69 -2.56 -16.44
N PRO A 44 4.47 -3.04 -16.13
CA PRO A 44 3.55 -3.53 -17.15
C PRO A 44 2.94 -2.37 -17.95
N THR A 45 2.50 -2.67 -19.17
CA THR A 45 1.48 -1.88 -19.87
C THR A 45 0.11 -2.40 -19.43
N ILE A 46 -0.69 -1.57 -18.76
CA ILE A 46 -2.05 -1.92 -18.35
C ILE A 46 -2.97 -1.72 -19.56
N SER A 47 -3.05 -2.72 -20.42
CA SER A 47 -4.15 -2.85 -21.37
C SER A 47 -5.23 -3.73 -20.74
N VAL A 48 -6.49 -3.36 -20.95
CA VAL A 48 -7.73 -3.89 -20.36
C VAL A 48 -7.96 -5.38 -20.73
N GLU A 49 -7.08 -6.29 -20.31
CA GLU A 49 -7.32 -7.74 -20.13
C GLU A 49 -7.49 -8.02 -18.63
N LEU A 50 -8.51 -7.38 -18.05
CA LEU A 50 -8.68 -7.10 -16.62
C LEU A 50 -9.14 -8.28 -15.73
N SER A 51 -8.86 -9.54 -16.06
CA SER A 51 -9.18 -10.66 -15.13
C SER A 51 -8.38 -11.95 -15.26
N LYS A 52 -7.48 -12.06 -16.24
CA LYS A 52 -6.57 -13.21 -16.30
C LYS A 52 -5.16 -12.68 -16.33
N GLN A 53 -4.52 -12.62 -15.15
CA GLN A 53 -3.06 -12.57 -15.13
C GLN A 53 -2.56 -13.73 -16.01
N PRO A 54 -1.78 -13.46 -17.08
CA PRO A 54 -1.18 -14.54 -17.83
C PRO A 54 -0.35 -15.35 -16.84
N ALA A 55 -0.68 -16.63 -16.70
CA ALA A 55 0.10 -17.55 -15.90
C ALA A 55 1.54 -17.46 -16.41
N GLY A 56 2.45 -16.88 -15.62
CA GLY A 56 3.84 -16.64 -16.04
C GLY A 56 4.26 -15.18 -16.19
N GLY A 57 3.41 -14.19 -15.92
CA GLY A 57 3.87 -12.80 -15.78
C GLY A 57 4.96 -12.72 -14.69
N ARG A 58 6.15 -12.19 -15.05
CA ARG A 58 7.21 -11.87 -14.08
C ARG A 58 6.70 -10.77 -13.16
N GLY A 59 7.02 -10.86 -11.88
CA GLY A 59 6.66 -9.84 -10.89
C GLY A 59 7.33 -8.53 -11.23
N ARG A 60 6.73 -7.45 -10.77
CA ARG A 60 7.05 -6.10 -11.23
C ARG A 60 8.07 -5.42 -10.29
N ILE A 61 7.98 -5.70 -8.99
CA ILE A 61 8.92 -5.23 -7.96
C ILE A 61 9.99 -6.31 -7.75
N ASP A 62 11.26 -5.94 -7.89
CA ASP A 62 12.39 -6.82 -7.59
C ASP A 62 12.54 -7.00 -6.08
N GLY A 63 12.34 -8.24 -5.63
CA GLY A 63 12.40 -8.63 -4.23
C GLY A 63 13.81 -8.71 -3.67
N HIS A 64 14.82 -8.87 -4.53
CA HIS A 64 16.25 -8.82 -4.13
C HIS A 64 16.69 -7.45 -3.65
N LEU A 65 15.89 -6.41 -3.93
CA LEU A 65 16.13 -5.05 -3.47
C LEU A 65 15.57 -4.73 -2.08
N ALA A 66 14.74 -5.61 -1.50
CA ALA A 66 14.05 -5.40 -0.22
C ALA A 66 15.00 -5.09 0.95
N GLY A 67 16.29 -5.46 0.85
CA GLY A 67 17.24 -5.35 1.95
C GLY A 67 16.92 -6.30 3.12
N ARG A 68 15.82 -7.05 3.03
CA ARG A 68 15.38 -8.05 3.99
C ARG A 68 14.64 -9.17 3.28
N ASN A 69 14.76 -10.36 3.82
CA ASN A 69 14.00 -11.52 3.39
C ASN A 69 12.53 -11.41 3.84
N THR A 70 11.62 -11.92 3.03
CA THR A 70 10.20 -12.06 3.37
C THR A 70 10.04 -13.03 4.55
N THR A 71 9.16 -12.70 5.48
CA THR A 71 8.82 -13.53 6.64
C THR A 71 7.31 -13.49 6.88
N ILE A 72 6.88 -14.13 7.97
CA ILE A 72 5.47 -14.30 8.30
C ILE A 72 4.90 -13.03 8.93
N LEU A 73 3.73 -12.65 8.45
CA LEU A 73 2.86 -11.63 9.01
C LEU A 73 1.94 -12.28 10.05
N THR A 74 1.91 -11.74 11.26
CA THR A 74 1.05 -12.22 12.35
C THR A 74 -0.43 -11.97 12.03
N PRO A 75 -1.33 -12.95 12.25
CA PRO A 75 -2.78 -12.78 12.09
C PRO A 75 -3.38 -11.60 12.86
N GLY A 76 -4.47 -11.04 12.34
CA GLY A 76 -5.20 -9.98 13.01
C GLY A 76 -6.08 -9.16 12.08
N SER A 77 -6.59 -8.04 12.60
CA SER A 77 -7.25 -7.01 11.80
C SER A 77 -6.21 -6.03 11.27
N GLY A 78 -5.96 -6.08 9.97
CA GLY A 78 -4.95 -5.23 9.33
C GLY A 78 -5.42 -3.80 9.07
N ALA A 79 -4.48 -2.94 8.66
CA ALA A 79 -4.72 -1.54 8.28
C ALA A 79 -5.77 -1.37 7.17
N CYS A 80 -6.10 -2.43 6.43
CA CYS A 80 -7.17 -2.44 5.44
C CYS A 80 -8.58 -2.66 6.00
N GLY A 81 -8.73 -2.85 7.31
CA GLY A 81 -9.99 -3.29 7.91
C GLY A 81 -10.35 -4.74 7.56
N ILE A 82 -9.41 -5.50 6.99
CA ILE A 82 -9.56 -6.92 6.66
C ILE A 82 -8.98 -7.71 7.83
N THR A 83 -9.78 -8.62 8.38
CA THR A 83 -9.27 -9.61 9.34
C THR A 83 -8.75 -10.81 8.55
N TYR A 84 -7.55 -11.27 8.90
CA TYR A 84 -6.89 -12.40 8.27
C TYR A 84 -6.28 -13.32 9.32
N THR A 85 -6.24 -14.60 8.98
CA THR A 85 -5.71 -15.72 9.78
C THR A 85 -4.47 -16.30 9.11
N ASP A 86 -3.86 -17.30 9.74
CA ASP A 86 -2.71 -18.02 9.15
C ASP A 86 -3.08 -18.80 7.88
N ASP A 87 -4.37 -19.13 7.70
CA ASP A 87 -4.90 -19.86 6.54
C ASP A 87 -5.21 -18.94 5.36
N ASP A 88 -5.34 -17.63 5.60
CA ASP A 88 -5.64 -16.66 4.57
C ASP A 88 -4.40 -16.32 3.75
N LYS A 89 -4.53 -16.26 2.42
CA LYS A 89 -3.44 -15.84 1.55
C LYS A 89 -3.37 -14.31 1.48
N GLY A 90 -2.55 -13.74 2.34
CA GLY A 90 -2.38 -12.30 2.46
C GLY A 90 -0.93 -11.84 2.53
N ALA A 91 -0.76 -10.52 2.40
CA ALA A 91 0.50 -9.84 2.64
C ALA A 91 0.29 -8.43 3.21
N CYS A 92 1.33 -7.93 3.88
CA CYS A 92 1.43 -6.53 4.27
C CYS A 92 2.47 -5.80 3.44
N LEU A 93 2.16 -4.54 3.12
CA LEU A 93 3.07 -3.66 2.39
C LEU A 93 3.74 -2.68 3.34
N TRP A 94 4.91 -2.17 2.96
CA TRP A 94 5.59 -1.18 3.77
C TRP A 94 4.74 0.09 3.97
N GLY A 95 4.58 0.53 5.22
CA GLY A 95 3.88 1.76 5.56
C GLY A 95 4.74 3.04 5.52
N GLY A 96 6.04 2.92 5.22
CA GLY A 96 6.99 4.04 5.24
C GLY A 96 7.60 4.33 6.62
N LEU A 97 7.21 3.58 7.65
CA LEU A 97 7.85 3.64 8.98
C LEU A 97 9.20 2.91 8.97
N ASN A 98 10.01 3.12 10.01
CA ASN A 98 11.38 2.58 10.09
C ASN A 98 12.27 2.97 8.89
N SER A 99 12.02 4.14 8.31
CA SER A 99 12.83 4.67 7.20
C SER A 99 14.16 5.24 7.69
N VAL A 100 15.20 5.13 6.85
CA VAL A 100 16.48 5.84 7.05
C VAL A 100 16.27 7.34 6.88
N GLU A 101 15.64 7.72 5.76
CA GLU A 101 15.32 9.11 5.44
C GLU A 101 13.89 9.49 5.86
N PRO A 102 13.63 10.75 6.23
CA PRO A 102 12.27 11.24 6.39
C PRO A 102 11.47 11.08 5.09
N ILE A 103 10.18 10.80 5.21
CA ILE A 103 9.27 10.79 4.06
C ILE A 103 9.20 12.22 3.47
N PRO A 104 9.44 12.40 2.15
CA PRO A 104 9.34 13.70 1.49
C PRO A 104 8.00 14.39 1.75
N GLN A 105 8.06 15.71 2.00
CA GLN A 105 6.86 16.50 2.22
C GLN A 105 5.93 16.44 1.01
N GLY A 106 4.63 16.30 1.26
CA GLY A 106 3.63 16.20 0.20
C GLY A 106 3.57 14.82 -0.49
N GLN A 107 4.16 13.77 0.10
CA GLN A 107 4.02 12.37 -0.33
C GLN A 107 3.33 11.50 0.75
N GLU A 108 2.43 10.62 0.34
CA GLU A 108 1.89 9.57 1.21
C GLU A 108 3.03 8.60 1.58
N SER A 109 3.06 8.14 2.83
CA SER A 109 4.12 7.22 3.26
C SER A 109 3.87 5.81 2.73
N GLY A 110 4.95 5.15 2.30
CA GLY A 110 4.93 3.74 1.90
C GLY A 110 4.00 3.40 0.73
N TRP A 111 3.58 2.14 0.69
CA TRP A 111 2.63 1.57 -0.26
C TRP A 111 1.19 1.52 0.27
N LEU A 112 1.05 1.41 1.58
CA LEU A 112 -0.21 1.19 2.25
C LEU A 112 -0.08 1.69 3.69
N THR A 113 -1.03 2.51 4.13
CA THR A 113 -1.11 3.00 5.51
C THR A 113 -2.58 3.00 5.95
N GLY A 114 -2.85 3.32 7.21
CA GLY A 114 -4.22 3.53 7.67
C GLY A 114 -4.96 4.67 6.96
N SER A 115 -4.24 5.63 6.37
CA SER A 115 -4.82 6.74 5.59
C SER A 115 -4.70 6.55 4.07
N ASN A 116 -3.77 5.71 3.60
CA ASN A 116 -3.60 5.35 2.20
C ASN A 116 -3.94 3.88 1.99
N THR A 117 -5.21 3.62 1.67
CA THR A 117 -5.77 2.27 1.51
C THR A 117 -5.91 1.85 0.04
N LYS A 118 -5.32 2.58 -0.91
CA LYS A 118 -5.48 2.36 -2.36
C LYS A 118 -5.06 0.96 -2.83
N ASN A 119 -4.20 0.28 -2.08
CA ASN A 119 -3.74 -1.09 -2.37
C ASN A 119 -4.49 -2.17 -1.59
N CYS A 120 -5.35 -1.81 -0.63
CA CYS A 120 -6.11 -2.77 0.15
C CYS A 120 -6.99 -3.67 -0.71
N GLY A 121 -6.95 -4.97 -0.44
CA GLY A 121 -7.76 -5.98 -1.11
C GLY A 121 -7.35 -6.30 -2.56
N LYS A 122 -6.39 -5.57 -3.15
CA LYS A 122 -5.85 -5.90 -4.47
C LYS A 122 -5.14 -7.25 -4.42
N SER A 123 -5.34 -8.03 -5.47
CA SER A 123 -4.64 -9.29 -5.66
C SER A 123 -3.18 -9.05 -6.04
N PHE A 124 -2.29 -9.90 -5.54
CA PHE A 124 -0.88 -9.91 -5.91
C PHE A 124 -0.41 -11.32 -6.27
N PHE A 125 0.78 -11.40 -6.84
CA PHE A 125 1.57 -12.64 -6.87
C PHE A 125 3.02 -12.37 -6.46
N ILE A 126 3.69 -13.41 -5.99
CA ILE A 126 5.11 -13.42 -5.62
C ILE A 126 5.75 -14.63 -6.30
N ASN A 127 6.92 -14.43 -6.89
CA ASN A 127 7.70 -15.51 -7.49
C ASN A 127 8.97 -15.79 -6.68
N ARG A 128 9.32 -17.07 -6.58
CA ARG A 128 10.57 -17.56 -5.99
C ARG A 128 10.99 -18.85 -6.68
N GLY A 129 12.00 -18.79 -7.54
CA GLY A 129 12.44 -19.91 -8.38
C GLY A 129 11.27 -20.47 -9.19
N ASN A 130 10.95 -21.74 -8.99
CA ASN A 130 9.82 -22.42 -9.62
C ASN A 130 8.50 -22.33 -8.83
N LYS A 131 8.46 -21.58 -7.72
CA LYS A 131 7.28 -21.40 -6.88
C LYS A 131 6.64 -20.04 -7.14
N ARG A 132 5.30 -20.01 -7.07
CA ARG A 132 4.49 -18.80 -7.16
C ARG A 132 3.40 -18.85 -6.11
N ALA A 133 3.26 -17.77 -5.36
CA ALA A 133 2.15 -17.57 -4.44
C ALA A 133 1.27 -16.42 -4.92
N THR A 134 0.00 -16.45 -4.54
CA THR A 134 -0.98 -15.39 -4.79
C THR A 134 -1.70 -15.06 -3.50
N GLY A 135 -2.24 -13.85 -3.39
CA GLY A 135 -2.96 -13.41 -2.21
C GLY A 135 -3.53 -12.01 -2.38
N LYS A 136 -3.96 -11.40 -1.27
CA LYS A 136 -4.42 -10.00 -1.22
C LYS A 136 -3.59 -9.16 -0.27
N PHE A 137 -3.43 -7.87 -0.56
CA PHE A 137 -2.88 -6.95 0.43
C PHE A 137 -3.91 -6.69 1.54
N VAL A 138 -3.57 -7.08 2.76
CA VAL A 138 -4.47 -7.06 3.92
C VAL A 138 -4.01 -6.10 5.01
N ASP A 139 -2.75 -5.67 4.99
CA ASP A 139 -2.17 -4.90 6.08
C ASP A 139 -1.03 -3.96 5.66
N SER A 140 -0.62 -3.10 6.58
CA SER A 140 0.55 -2.23 6.52
C SER A 140 1.59 -2.72 7.54
N CYS A 141 2.85 -2.79 7.12
CA CYS A 141 3.96 -3.16 7.99
C CYS A 141 4.95 -2.03 8.17
N SER A 142 5.37 -1.82 9.42
CA SER A 142 6.44 -0.89 9.76
C SER A 142 7.84 -1.47 9.49
N PHE A 143 7.97 -2.80 9.47
CA PHE A 143 9.24 -3.53 9.43
C PHE A 143 10.21 -3.08 10.53
N ALA A 144 9.70 -2.74 11.72
CA ALA A 144 10.51 -2.27 12.86
C ALA A 144 11.37 -3.37 13.53
N ASP A 145 11.20 -4.64 13.14
CA ASP A 145 11.91 -5.83 13.63
C ASP A 145 13.36 -5.98 13.10
N GLY A 146 13.94 -4.91 12.55
CA GLY A 146 15.29 -4.93 11.99
C GLY A 146 15.83 -3.53 11.67
N PRO A 147 16.96 -3.41 10.93
CA PRO A 147 17.60 -2.14 10.62
C PRO A 147 16.71 -1.23 9.78
N LYS A 148 16.86 0.08 9.94
CA LYS A 148 16.14 1.07 9.13
C LYS A 148 16.29 0.80 7.63
N LEU A 149 15.25 1.10 6.86
CA LEU A 149 15.17 0.82 5.43
C LEU A 149 15.25 2.12 4.63
N THR A 150 16.04 2.12 3.56
CA THR A 150 15.91 3.16 2.53
C THR A 150 14.55 3.03 1.83
N VAL A 151 14.08 4.08 1.15
CA VAL A 151 12.84 4.03 0.35
C VAL A 151 12.84 2.85 -0.61
N LYS A 152 13.95 2.61 -1.31
CA LYS A 152 14.11 1.47 -2.23
C LYS A 152 13.88 0.14 -1.52
N GLN A 153 14.52 -0.06 -0.36
CA GLN A 153 14.40 -1.30 0.41
C GLN A 153 12.99 -1.48 0.95
N GLY A 154 12.42 -0.46 1.57
CA GLY A 154 11.08 -0.50 2.12
C GLY A 154 10.03 -0.78 1.04
N CYS A 155 10.05 -0.05 -0.06
CA CYS A 155 9.12 -0.25 -1.17
C CYS A 155 9.33 -1.57 -1.93
N SER A 156 10.46 -2.25 -1.73
CA SER A 156 10.70 -3.60 -2.24
C SER A 156 10.42 -4.71 -1.22
N THR A 157 10.15 -4.38 0.06
CA THR A 157 9.91 -5.35 1.13
C THR A 157 8.42 -5.69 1.28
N ILE A 158 8.15 -6.97 1.52
CA ILE A 158 6.81 -7.52 1.76
C ILE A 158 6.89 -8.63 2.80
N TYR A 159 6.02 -8.61 3.81
CA TYR A 159 5.77 -9.78 4.68
C TYR A 159 4.44 -10.41 4.30
N VAL A 160 4.34 -11.71 4.48
CA VAL A 160 3.23 -12.51 3.97
C VAL A 160 2.66 -13.38 5.07
N THR A 161 1.38 -13.68 5.02
CA THR A 161 0.73 -14.66 5.90
C THR A 161 1.41 -16.04 5.85
N LEU A 162 1.16 -16.90 6.86
CA LEU A 162 1.71 -18.25 6.89
C LEU A 162 1.35 -19.06 5.64
N ALA A 163 0.08 -19.04 5.21
CA ALA A 163 -0.35 -19.72 3.97
C ALA A 163 0.45 -19.26 2.74
N THR A 164 0.63 -17.94 2.54
CA THR A 164 1.43 -17.42 1.42
C THR A 164 2.92 -17.75 1.56
N TYR A 165 3.46 -17.77 2.79
CA TYR A 165 4.85 -18.18 3.05
C TYR A 165 5.09 -19.66 2.68
N ILE A 166 4.15 -20.54 3.03
CA ILE A 166 4.20 -21.97 2.70
C ILE A 166 4.13 -22.18 1.18
N ASP A 167 3.26 -21.46 0.47
CA ASP A 167 3.18 -21.52 -1.00
C ASP A 167 4.53 -21.19 -1.67
N LEU A 168 5.28 -20.25 -1.09
CA LEU A 168 6.64 -19.89 -1.53
C LEU A 168 7.72 -20.90 -1.09
N GLY A 169 7.33 -21.99 -0.43
CA GLY A 169 8.21 -23.05 0.05
C GLY A 169 8.89 -22.73 1.37
N GLY A 170 8.31 -21.82 2.15
CA GLY A 170 8.70 -21.59 3.54
C GLY A 170 8.31 -22.77 4.44
N ASN A 171 8.97 -22.88 5.59
CA ASN A 171 8.69 -23.93 6.57
C ASN A 171 7.33 -23.67 7.27
N PRO A 172 6.40 -24.65 7.29
CA PRO A 172 5.12 -24.53 7.99
C PRO A 172 5.22 -24.28 9.50
N SER A 173 6.37 -24.57 10.13
CA SER A 173 6.59 -24.27 11.55
C SER A 173 6.71 -22.76 11.85
N GLY A 174 6.66 -21.93 10.81
CA GLY A 174 6.76 -20.48 10.92
C GLY A 174 8.17 -19.96 11.18
N LEU A 175 9.16 -20.86 11.25
CA LEU A 175 10.54 -20.49 11.48
C LEU A 175 11.23 -20.22 10.14
N GLY A 176 11.60 -18.96 9.90
CA GLY A 176 12.53 -18.59 8.85
C GLY A 176 12.16 -17.32 8.07
N ARG A 177 13.04 -17.00 7.11
CA ARG A 177 12.85 -15.93 6.15
C ARG A 177 13.28 -16.42 4.77
N ILE A 178 12.53 -16.08 3.74
CA ILE A 178 12.84 -16.47 2.36
C ILE A 178 13.19 -15.24 1.52
N GLN A 179 14.23 -15.38 0.70
CA GLN A 179 14.46 -14.44 -0.38
C GLN A 179 13.48 -14.76 -1.51
N ILE A 180 12.78 -13.75 -1.98
CA ILE A 180 11.85 -13.81 -3.12
C ILE A 180 12.50 -13.11 -4.32
N ASP A 181 12.09 -13.50 -5.53
CA ASP A 181 12.66 -12.92 -6.75
C ASP A 181 11.98 -11.61 -7.11
N ASN A 182 10.65 -11.62 -7.11
CA ASN A 182 9.85 -10.45 -7.46
C ASN A 182 8.39 -10.64 -7.05
N TRP A 183 7.64 -9.54 -7.04
CA TRP A 183 6.22 -9.53 -6.70
C TRP A 183 5.44 -8.41 -7.41
N ASP A 184 4.11 -8.52 -7.40
CA ASP A 184 3.19 -7.62 -8.09
C ASP A 184 2.61 -6.53 -7.22
N LEU A 185 2.26 -5.38 -7.81
CA LEU A 185 1.50 -4.30 -7.17
C LEU A 185 0.52 -3.65 -8.15
#